data_AF-G0V1L1-F1
#
_entry.id   AF-G0V1L1-F1
#
_cell.length_a   1.000
_cell.length_b   1.000
_cell.length_c   1.000
_cell.angle_alpha   90.00
_cell.angle_beta   90.00
_cell.angle_gamma   90.00
#
_symmetry.space_group_name_H-M   'P 1'
#
loop_
_entity.id
_entity.type
_entity.pdbx_description
1 polymer ?
#
loop_
_entity_poly.entity_id
_entity_poly.type
_entity_poly.pdbx_seq_one_letter_code
_entity_poly.pdbx_strand_id
1 'polypeptide(L)'
;MDGLYVSAKAQFHQLATHISLYHEDASPAHRALAESCLQHMGLRPGRFVFWNVPGMSGYFSKALPLDIHGGHVLVDEAAVGEAAGTFGVLRYAYLAAAARARAGGRWRYDFVTMNVTLGMGSLSGFAALFFGRRHWLWMRRRPVGAVGAAITIGFVTAAGSRQLIRVLGVGITHARNTNRRALERLQCVDCCDDVTQYTEQRREELEAHKLPQQQPGMPPLPESTTRHFERLSALQLQLLKTNLDEIRAARRRANSRLCDVHRNLRENAGYAATALLPIRSADVKLASERATGALSEG
;
A
#
# COMPACT_ATOMS: atom_id res chain seq x y z
N MET A 1 6.35 -2.19 -6.09
CA MET A 1 6.80 -2.90 -7.29
C MET A 1 5.79 -2.83 -8.43
N ASP A 2 4.68 -3.58 -8.43
CA ASP A 2 3.75 -3.61 -9.58
C ASP A 2 3.09 -2.25 -9.93
N GLY A 3 2.88 -1.39 -8.94
CA GLY A 3 2.40 -0.03 -9.17
C GLY A 3 3.40 0.82 -9.95
N LEU A 4 4.67 0.78 -9.56
CA LEU A 4 5.78 1.41 -10.29
C LEU A 4 5.92 0.81 -11.68
N TYR A 5 5.76 -0.50 -11.87
CA TYR A 5 5.82 -1.11 -13.21
C TYR A 5 4.79 -0.51 -14.17
N VAL A 6 3.58 -0.29 -13.69
CA VAL A 6 2.47 0.22 -14.52
C VAL A 6 2.49 1.74 -14.67
N SER A 7 2.85 2.49 -13.61
CA SER A 7 2.88 3.96 -13.65
C SER A 7 4.20 4.51 -14.21
N ALA A 8 5.30 3.77 -14.06
CA ALA A 8 6.65 4.20 -14.40
C ALA A 8 7.56 3.00 -14.70
N LYS A 9 7.30 2.31 -15.82
CA LYS A 9 8.02 1.08 -16.22
C LYS A 9 9.55 1.23 -16.18
N ALA A 10 10.08 2.38 -16.59
CA ALA A 10 11.51 2.68 -16.52
C ALA A 10 12.04 2.68 -15.08
N GLN A 11 11.34 3.35 -14.15
CA GLN A 11 11.69 3.36 -12.72
C GLN A 11 11.62 1.97 -12.11
N PHE A 12 10.65 1.15 -12.52
CA PHE A 12 10.58 -0.24 -12.08
C PHE A 12 11.77 -1.07 -12.54
N HIS A 13 12.17 -0.97 -13.81
CA HIS A 13 13.33 -1.70 -14.30
C HIS A 13 14.61 -1.22 -13.63
N GLN A 14 14.77 0.10 -13.43
CA GLN A 14 15.88 0.65 -12.66
C GLN A 14 15.92 0.09 -11.24
N LEU A 15 14.77 0.02 -10.56
CA LEU A 15 14.67 -0.55 -9.22
C LEU A 15 14.97 -2.05 -9.19
N ALA A 16 14.49 -2.82 -10.17
CA ALA A 16 14.78 -4.25 -10.26
C ALA A 16 16.29 -4.50 -10.47
N THR A 17 16.91 -3.72 -11.35
CA THR A 17 18.36 -3.73 -11.56
C THR A 17 19.09 -3.32 -10.27
N HIS A 18 18.62 -2.26 -9.60
CA HIS A 18 19.19 -1.78 -8.35
C HIS A 18 19.16 -2.85 -7.25
N ILE A 19 18.01 -3.49 -7.04
CA ILE A 19 17.88 -4.62 -6.10
C ILE A 19 18.83 -5.75 -6.49
N SER A 20 18.89 -6.11 -7.77
CA SER A 20 19.72 -7.22 -8.23
C SER A 20 21.22 -6.97 -7.99
N LEU A 21 21.66 -5.70 -8.07
CA LEU A 21 23.07 -5.32 -7.93
C LEU A 21 23.49 -4.95 -6.51
N TYR A 22 22.59 -4.38 -5.71
CA TYR A 22 22.93 -3.71 -4.45
C TYR A 22 22.15 -4.23 -3.24
N HIS A 23 21.42 -5.34 -3.36
CA HIS A 23 20.81 -5.94 -2.17
C HIS A 23 21.87 -6.49 -1.22
N GLU A 24 21.58 -6.38 0.07
CA GLU A 24 22.32 -6.97 1.17
C GLU A 24 21.36 -7.79 2.02
N ASP A 25 21.87 -8.69 2.85
CA ASP A 25 21.04 -9.37 3.83
C ASP A 25 20.52 -8.37 4.86
N ALA A 26 19.21 -8.44 5.16
CA ALA A 26 18.63 -7.58 6.18
C ALA A 26 19.23 -7.88 7.56
N SER A 27 19.39 -6.84 8.38
CA SER A 27 19.91 -6.97 9.74
C SER A 27 19.03 -7.88 10.59
N PRO A 28 19.60 -8.54 11.62
CA PRO A 28 18.84 -9.43 12.51
C PRO A 28 17.63 -8.75 13.15
N ALA A 29 17.72 -7.44 13.40
CA ALA A 29 16.68 -6.65 14.00
C ALA A 29 15.46 -6.49 13.08
N HIS A 30 15.68 -6.00 11.86
CA HIS A 30 14.61 -5.85 10.86
C HIS A 30 14.04 -7.19 10.44
N ARG A 31 14.89 -8.21 10.33
CA ARG A 31 14.46 -9.59 10.09
C ARG A 31 13.53 -10.11 11.18
N ALA A 32 13.90 -10.00 12.46
CA ALA A 32 13.06 -10.46 13.56
C ALA A 32 11.70 -9.75 13.59
N LEU A 33 11.68 -8.43 13.34
CA LEU A 33 10.44 -7.66 13.23
C LEU A 33 9.57 -8.15 12.06
N ALA A 34 10.18 -8.35 10.89
CA ALA A 34 9.50 -8.82 9.70
C ALA A 34 8.94 -10.24 9.87
N GLU A 35 9.73 -11.15 10.43
CA GLU A 35 9.33 -12.54 10.74
C GLU A 35 8.13 -12.55 11.70
N SER A 36 8.19 -11.78 12.77
CA SER A 36 7.07 -11.63 13.71
C SER A 36 5.82 -11.12 12.99
N CYS A 37 5.93 -10.07 12.17
CA CYS A 37 4.78 -9.50 11.45
C CYS A 37 4.19 -10.48 10.41
N LEU A 38 5.03 -11.24 9.72
CA LEU A 38 4.62 -12.30 8.80
C LEU A 38 3.85 -13.40 9.55
N GLN A 39 4.34 -13.86 10.71
CA GLN A 39 3.65 -14.84 11.54
C GLN A 39 2.31 -14.33 12.07
N HIS A 40 2.23 -13.07 12.49
CA HIS A 40 0.98 -12.45 12.93
C HIS A 40 -0.06 -12.38 11.80
N MET A 41 0.41 -12.24 10.55
CA MET A 41 -0.41 -12.39 9.36
C MET A 41 -0.67 -13.85 8.96
N GLY A 42 -0.17 -14.85 9.69
CA GLY A 42 -0.31 -16.27 9.34
C GLY A 42 0.42 -16.67 8.06
N LEU A 43 1.48 -15.94 7.69
CA LEU A 43 2.44 -16.31 6.66
C LEU A 43 3.59 -17.09 7.31
N ARG A 44 4.25 -17.95 6.54
CA ARG A 44 5.42 -18.72 7.01
C ARG A 44 6.70 -17.93 6.70
N PRO A 45 7.43 -17.39 7.67
CA PRO A 45 8.59 -16.54 7.40
C PRO A 45 9.71 -17.27 6.67
N GLY A 46 9.88 -18.58 6.89
CA GLY A 46 10.87 -19.39 6.18
C GLY A 46 10.64 -19.54 4.67
N ARG A 47 9.56 -18.99 4.12
CA ARG A 47 9.35 -18.85 2.66
C ARG A 47 9.78 -17.49 2.12
N PHE A 48 10.29 -16.62 2.98
CA PHE A 48 10.70 -15.28 2.64
C PHE A 48 12.21 -15.10 2.78
N VAL A 49 12.78 -14.36 1.85
CA VAL A 49 14.16 -13.87 1.92
C VAL A 49 14.10 -12.40 2.34
N PHE A 50 15.01 -11.97 3.22
CA PHE A 50 15.00 -10.64 3.81
C PHE A 50 16.18 -9.84 3.26
N TRP A 51 15.90 -8.78 2.51
CA TRP A 51 16.89 -7.95 1.86
C TRP A 51 16.83 -6.51 2.36
N ASN A 52 17.99 -6.01 2.78
CA ASN A 52 18.26 -4.59 2.82
C ASN A 52 18.54 -4.12 1.38
N VAL A 53 17.87 -3.06 0.94
CA VAL A 53 18.07 -2.46 -0.39
C VAL A 53 18.37 -0.98 -0.20
N PRO A 54 19.65 -0.61 -0.01
CA PRO A 54 20.05 0.77 0.24
C PRO A 54 19.57 1.71 -0.87
N GLY A 55 18.97 2.85 -0.50
CA GLY A 55 18.53 3.86 -1.47
C GLY A 55 17.31 3.46 -2.30
N MET A 56 16.62 2.36 -1.97
CA MET A 56 15.35 2.01 -2.63
C MET A 56 14.28 3.09 -2.44
N SER A 57 14.40 3.93 -1.41
CA SER A 57 13.52 5.09 -1.16
C SER A 57 13.39 6.03 -2.36
N GLY A 58 14.48 6.29 -3.11
CA GLY A 58 14.44 7.14 -4.30
C GLY A 58 13.66 6.56 -5.48
N TYR A 59 13.48 5.24 -5.50
CA TYR A 59 12.78 4.52 -6.55
C TYR A 59 11.36 4.08 -6.12
N PHE A 60 11.14 3.91 -4.83
CA PHE A 60 9.84 3.60 -4.27
C PHE A 60 9.06 4.89 -4.05
N SER A 61 8.03 5.12 -4.86
CA SER A 61 7.04 6.17 -4.64
C SER A 61 6.09 5.84 -3.47
N LYS A 62 6.66 5.47 -2.30
CA LYS A 62 5.94 5.09 -1.09
C LYS A 62 6.38 5.96 0.07
N ALA A 63 5.46 6.20 0.99
CA ALA A 63 5.74 6.94 2.21
C ALA A 63 6.80 6.26 3.10
N LEU A 64 6.86 4.92 3.07
CA LEU A 64 7.87 4.13 3.78
C LEU A 64 8.58 3.23 2.77
N PRO A 65 9.93 3.22 2.74
CA PRO A 65 10.73 2.43 1.80
C PRO A 65 10.80 0.97 2.26
N LEU A 66 9.63 0.32 2.25
CA LEU A 66 9.40 -1.05 2.70
C LEU A 66 8.35 -1.72 1.80
N ASP A 67 8.61 -2.95 1.37
CA ASP A 67 7.61 -3.79 0.70
C ASP A 67 7.86 -5.29 0.87
N ILE A 68 6.81 -6.08 0.65
CA ILE A 68 6.93 -7.54 0.54
C ILE A 68 6.41 -7.94 -0.83
N HIS A 69 7.27 -8.56 -1.63
CA HIS A 69 6.97 -8.92 -3.01
C HIS A 69 7.68 -10.21 -3.44
N GLY A 70 6.95 -11.12 -4.10
CA GLY A 70 7.55 -12.31 -4.73
C GLY A 70 8.35 -13.21 -3.78
N GLY A 71 7.99 -13.27 -2.49
CA GLY A 71 8.77 -14.00 -1.49
C GLY A 71 9.97 -13.24 -0.91
N HIS A 72 10.10 -11.95 -1.21
CA HIS A 72 11.18 -11.11 -0.68
C HIS A 72 10.58 -10.01 0.21
N VAL A 73 11.21 -9.78 1.36
CA VAL A 73 10.97 -8.61 2.20
C VAL A 73 12.07 -7.61 1.85
N LEU A 74 11.68 -6.45 1.34
CA LEU A 74 12.57 -5.40 0.87
C LEU A 74 12.47 -4.21 1.82
N VAL A 75 13.57 -3.79 2.42
CA VAL A 75 13.64 -2.65 3.33
C VAL A 75 14.86 -1.78 3.04
N ASP A 76 14.70 -0.45 3.07
CA ASP A 76 15.81 0.50 3.09
C ASP A 76 16.18 0.78 4.54
N GLU A 77 17.11 0.02 5.13
CA GLU A 77 17.35 0.16 6.58
C GLU A 77 17.86 1.54 6.98
N ALA A 78 18.59 2.21 6.08
CA ALA A 78 19.10 3.56 6.29
C ALA A 78 17.98 4.62 6.34
N ALA A 79 16.90 4.44 5.57
CA ALA A 79 15.85 5.45 5.42
C ALA A 79 14.54 5.09 6.13
N VAL A 80 14.24 3.81 6.35
CA VAL A 80 12.93 3.35 6.86
C VAL A 80 12.65 3.85 8.27
N GLY A 81 13.66 3.88 9.14
CA GLY A 81 13.53 4.36 10.51
C GLY A 81 13.27 5.87 10.57
N GLU A 82 13.94 6.63 9.72
CA GLU A 82 13.70 8.06 9.59
C GLU A 82 12.27 8.35 9.11
N ALA A 83 11.87 7.69 8.02
CA ALA A 83 10.57 7.86 7.39
C ALA A 83 9.40 7.41 8.28
N ALA A 84 9.60 6.37 9.11
CA ALA A 84 8.58 5.89 10.03
C ALA A 84 8.37 6.83 11.22
N GLY A 85 9.39 7.56 11.67
CA GLY A 85 9.31 8.44 12.83
C GLY A 85 9.32 7.71 14.17
N THR A 86 8.55 6.61 14.28
CA THR A 86 8.36 5.83 15.51
C THR A 86 8.30 4.31 15.24
N PHE A 87 8.51 3.52 16.30
CA PHE A 87 8.42 2.07 16.23
C PHE A 87 7.01 1.58 15.88
N GLY A 88 5.95 2.21 16.42
CA GLY A 88 4.57 1.83 16.12
C GLY A 88 4.23 1.93 14.64
N VAL A 89 4.68 3.00 13.97
CA VAL A 89 4.51 3.20 12.54
C VAL A 89 5.31 2.18 11.73
N LEU A 90 6.56 1.91 12.12
CA LEU A 90 7.40 0.90 11.48
C LEU A 90 6.75 -0.49 11.54
N ARG A 91 6.30 -0.90 12.73
CA ARG A 91 5.61 -2.19 12.92
C ARG A 91 4.32 -2.27 12.12
N TYR A 92 3.53 -1.20 12.10
CA TYR A 92 2.33 -1.13 11.26
C TYR A 92 2.67 -1.29 9.77
N ALA A 93 3.75 -0.68 9.29
CA ALA A 93 4.19 -0.79 7.90
C ALA A 93 4.54 -2.24 7.51
N TYR A 94 5.26 -2.96 8.38
CA TYR A 94 5.54 -4.39 8.20
C TYR A 94 4.26 -5.22 8.18
N LEU A 95 3.33 -4.99 9.12
CA LEU A 95 2.03 -5.69 9.14
C LEU A 95 1.19 -5.38 7.90
N ALA A 96 1.17 -4.14 7.43
CA ALA A 96 0.47 -3.73 6.22
C ALA A 96 1.10 -4.37 4.97
N ALA A 97 2.43 -4.43 4.88
CA ALA A 97 3.12 -5.14 3.81
C ALA A 97 2.83 -6.65 3.82
N ALA A 98 2.84 -7.27 5.00
CA ALA A 98 2.50 -8.68 5.17
C ALA A 98 1.02 -8.98 4.85
N ALA A 99 0.09 -8.09 5.23
CA ALA A 99 -1.33 -8.21 4.92
C ALA A 99 -1.55 -8.14 3.40
N ARG A 100 -0.85 -7.22 2.71
CA ARG A 100 -0.84 -7.14 1.24
C ARG A 100 -0.27 -8.42 0.62
N ALA A 101 0.86 -8.94 1.13
CA ALA A 101 1.44 -10.19 0.66
C ALA A 101 0.48 -11.38 0.83
N ARG A 102 -0.20 -11.51 1.98
CA ARG A 102 -1.22 -12.54 2.23
C ARG A 102 -2.41 -12.43 1.29
N ALA A 103 -2.83 -11.21 0.98
CA ALA A 103 -3.88 -10.96 0.00
C ALA A 103 -3.46 -11.38 -1.42
N GLY A 104 -2.19 -11.73 -1.65
CA GLY A 104 -1.62 -12.06 -2.95
C GLY A 104 -1.10 -10.85 -3.71
N GLY A 105 -0.92 -9.74 -3.00
CA GLY A 105 -0.42 -8.47 -3.52
C GLY A 105 -1.32 -7.88 -4.60
N ARG A 106 -0.76 -6.88 -5.28
CA ARG A 106 -1.39 -6.30 -6.47
C ARG A 106 -1.43 -7.30 -7.62
N TRP A 107 -0.50 -8.26 -7.70
CA TRP A 107 -0.51 -9.33 -8.70
C TRP A 107 -1.86 -10.08 -8.76
N ARG A 108 -2.44 -10.49 -7.62
CA ARG A 108 -3.78 -11.12 -7.65
C ARG A 108 -4.88 -10.18 -8.13
N TYR A 109 -4.83 -8.91 -7.73
CA TYR A 109 -5.79 -7.91 -8.22
C TYR A 109 -5.64 -7.70 -9.74
N ASP A 110 -4.43 -7.52 -10.24
CA ASP A 110 -4.15 -7.33 -11.67
C ASP A 110 -4.51 -8.59 -12.47
N PHE A 111 -4.24 -9.79 -11.94
CA PHE A 111 -4.63 -11.05 -12.56
C PHE A 111 -6.14 -11.24 -12.60
N VAL A 112 -6.85 -10.99 -11.49
CA VAL A 112 -8.32 -11.09 -11.44
C VAL A 112 -8.95 -10.07 -12.39
N THR A 113 -8.51 -8.82 -12.35
CA THR A 113 -9.04 -7.77 -13.22
C THR A 113 -8.76 -8.07 -14.69
N MET A 114 -7.57 -8.55 -15.04
CA MET A 114 -7.25 -8.98 -16.40
C MET A 114 -8.18 -10.11 -16.87
N ASN A 115 -8.33 -11.18 -16.07
CA ASN A 115 -9.21 -12.30 -16.44
C ASN A 115 -10.68 -11.88 -16.55
N VAL A 116 -11.17 -10.99 -15.67
CA VAL A 116 -12.53 -10.45 -15.77
C VAL A 116 -12.71 -9.63 -17.06
N THR A 117 -11.75 -8.77 -17.40
CA THR A 117 -11.81 -7.98 -18.64
C THR A 117 -11.76 -8.84 -19.89
N LEU A 118 -10.90 -9.86 -19.90
CA LEU A 118 -10.79 -10.84 -21.00
C LEU A 118 -12.06 -11.70 -21.09
N GLY A 119 -12.61 -12.14 -19.96
CA GLY A 119 -13.85 -12.88 -19.89
C GLY A 119 -15.04 -12.09 -20.44
N MET A 120 -15.20 -10.83 -20.03
CA MET A 120 -16.26 -9.97 -20.54
C MET A 120 -16.11 -9.67 -22.03
N GLY A 121 -14.90 -9.40 -22.52
CA GLY A 121 -14.65 -9.20 -23.94
C GLY A 121 -14.91 -10.46 -24.77
N SER A 122 -14.51 -11.63 -24.27
CA SER A 122 -14.75 -12.90 -24.95
C SER A 122 -16.25 -13.23 -25.01
N LEU A 123 -16.94 -13.12 -23.87
CA LEU A 123 -18.38 -13.35 -23.78
C LEU A 123 -19.17 -12.39 -24.69
N SER A 124 -18.83 -11.10 -24.71
CA SER A 124 -19.53 -10.14 -25.57
C SER A 124 -19.25 -10.37 -27.05
N GLY A 125 -18.02 -10.73 -27.43
CA GLY A 125 -17.67 -11.10 -28.80
C GLY A 125 -18.42 -12.35 -29.27
N PHE A 126 -18.47 -13.39 -28.44
CA PHE A 126 -19.24 -14.61 -28.74
C PHE A 126 -20.74 -14.33 -28.81
N ALA A 127 -21.29 -13.55 -27.87
CA ALA A 127 -22.69 -13.17 -27.90
C ALA A 127 -23.02 -12.35 -29.16
N ALA A 128 -22.16 -11.41 -29.55
CA ALA A 128 -22.31 -10.63 -30.77
C ALA A 128 -22.31 -11.51 -32.02
N LEU A 129 -21.45 -12.53 -32.11
CA LEU A 129 -21.48 -13.49 -33.21
C LEU A 129 -22.76 -14.32 -33.20
N PHE A 130 -23.13 -14.86 -32.04
CA PHE A 130 -24.26 -15.76 -31.90
C PHE A 130 -25.58 -15.07 -32.23
N PHE A 131 -25.87 -13.95 -31.56
CA PHE A 131 -27.09 -13.18 -31.79
C PHE A 131 -27.04 -12.42 -33.12
N GLY A 132 -25.90 -11.82 -33.46
CA GLY A 132 -25.74 -11.05 -34.70
C GLY A 132 -25.93 -11.90 -35.95
N ARG A 133 -25.40 -13.14 -35.99
CA ARG A 133 -25.66 -14.04 -37.13
C ARG A 133 -27.09 -14.54 -37.20
N ARG A 134 -27.78 -14.65 -36.05
CA ARG A 134 -29.17 -15.13 -35.97
C ARG A 134 -30.18 -14.06 -36.38
N HIS A 135 -29.92 -12.80 -36.01
CA HIS A 135 -30.89 -11.71 -36.15
C HIS A 135 -30.51 -10.64 -37.18
N TRP A 136 -29.24 -10.54 -37.60
CA TRP A 136 -28.82 -9.55 -38.60
C TRP A 136 -28.37 -10.18 -39.91
N LEU A 137 -29.15 -9.85 -40.96
CA LEU A 137 -28.94 -10.34 -42.32
C LEU A 137 -27.53 -10.01 -42.85
N TRP A 138 -26.99 -8.84 -42.50
CA TRP A 138 -25.65 -8.39 -42.89
C TRP A 138 -24.55 -9.32 -42.35
N MET A 139 -24.59 -9.66 -41.05
CA MET A 139 -23.61 -10.56 -40.43
C MET A 139 -23.73 -12.00 -40.94
N ARG A 140 -24.94 -12.41 -41.33
CA ARG A 140 -25.18 -13.74 -41.92
C ARG A 140 -24.61 -13.84 -43.34
N ARG A 141 -24.70 -12.77 -44.14
CA ARG A 141 -24.20 -12.71 -45.53
C ARG A 141 -22.70 -12.41 -45.63
N ARG A 142 -22.09 -11.80 -44.61
CA ARG A 142 -20.66 -11.45 -44.60
C ARG A 142 -19.94 -12.09 -43.41
N PRO A 143 -19.51 -13.37 -43.51
CA PRO A 143 -18.94 -14.11 -42.38
C PRO A 143 -17.65 -13.48 -41.84
N VAL A 144 -16.76 -13.01 -42.72
CA VAL A 144 -15.52 -12.33 -42.33
C VAL A 144 -15.81 -10.99 -41.64
N GLY A 145 -16.76 -10.22 -42.16
CA GLY A 145 -17.19 -8.95 -41.56
C GLY A 145 -17.86 -9.13 -40.19
N ALA A 146 -18.60 -10.23 -40.00
CA ALA A 146 -19.20 -10.58 -38.71
C ALA A 146 -18.14 -10.93 -37.65
N VAL A 147 -17.10 -11.69 -38.04
CA VAL A 147 -15.95 -11.98 -37.16
C VAL A 147 -15.22 -10.69 -36.80
N GLY A 148 -14.97 -9.81 -37.77
CA GLY A 148 -14.37 -8.49 -37.51
C GLY A 148 -15.20 -7.65 -36.54
N ALA A 149 -16.51 -7.54 -36.75
CA ALA A 149 -17.40 -6.78 -35.86
C ALA A 149 -17.42 -7.34 -34.43
N ALA A 150 -17.43 -8.66 -34.28
CA ALA A 150 -17.44 -9.30 -32.97
C ALA A 150 -16.11 -9.16 -32.22
N ILE A 151 -14.98 -9.24 -32.94
CA ILE A 151 -13.66 -8.94 -32.39
C ILE A 151 -13.63 -7.49 -31.89
N THR A 152 -14.12 -6.53 -32.69
CA THR A 152 -14.21 -5.12 -32.28
C THR A 152 -15.07 -4.93 -31.03
N ILE A 153 -16.24 -5.57 -30.97
CA ILE A 153 -17.13 -5.53 -29.79
C ILE A 153 -16.42 -6.11 -28.56
N GLY A 154 -15.74 -7.24 -28.72
CA GLY A 154 -14.95 -7.86 -27.65
C GLY A 154 -13.85 -6.94 -27.13
N PHE A 155 -13.09 -6.31 -28.03
CA PHE A 155 -12.04 -5.35 -27.66
C PHE A 155 -12.60 -4.12 -26.95
N VAL A 156 -13.68 -3.51 -27.47
CA VAL A 156 -14.31 -2.34 -26.85
C VAL A 156 -14.87 -2.68 -25.47
N THR A 157 -15.45 -3.87 -25.31
CA THR A 157 -15.97 -4.34 -24.02
C THR A 157 -14.84 -4.61 -23.03
N ALA A 158 -13.72 -5.21 -23.48
CA ALA A 158 -12.54 -5.41 -22.64
C ALA A 158 -11.91 -4.07 -22.21
N ALA A 159 -11.84 -3.09 -23.11
CA ALA A 159 -11.35 -1.75 -22.79
C ALA A 159 -12.29 -1.01 -21.83
N GLY A 160 -13.60 -1.05 -22.08
CA GLY A 160 -14.63 -0.43 -21.25
C GLY A 160 -14.69 -1.04 -19.86
N SER A 161 -14.62 -2.37 -19.75
CA SER A 161 -14.59 -3.08 -18.47
C SER A 161 -13.38 -2.73 -17.62
N ARG A 162 -12.21 -2.55 -18.24
CA ARG A 162 -11.00 -2.10 -17.52
C ARG A 162 -11.18 -0.71 -16.93
N GLN A 163 -11.83 0.21 -17.65
CA GLN A 163 -12.15 1.54 -17.13
C GLN A 163 -13.20 1.47 -16.04
N LEU A 164 -14.23 0.63 -16.21
CA LEU A 164 -15.27 0.43 -15.21
C LEU A 164 -14.69 -0.09 -13.89
N ILE A 165 -13.80 -1.09 -13.92
CA ILE A 165 -13.11 -1.62 -12.73
C ILE A 165 -12.32 -0.53 -11.99
N ARG A 166 -11.68 0.38 -12.73
CA ARG A 166 -10.97 1.53 -12.16
C ARG A 166 -11.95 2.51 -11.50
N VAL A 167 -13.04 2.84 -12.17
CA VAL A 167 -14.10 3.75 -11.67
C VAL A 167 -14.78 3.17 -10.43
N LEU A 168 -15.02 1.86 -10.41
CA LEU A 168 -15.60 1.14 -9.27
C LEU A 168 -14.69 1.08 -8.04
N GLY A 169 -13.44 1.57 -8.13
CA GLY A 169 -12.55 1.70 -6.99
C GLY A 169 -12.13 0.36 -6.38
N VAL A 170 -12.19 -0.75 -7.12
CA VAL A 170 -11.88 -2.09 -6.58
C VAL A 170 -10.45 -2.18 -6.02
N GLY A 171 -9.51 -1.43 -6.58
CA GLY A 171 -8.16 -1.33 -6.03
C GLY A 171 -8.09 -0.59 -4.69
N ILE A 172 -8.94 0.43 -4.50
CA ILE A 172 -9.06 1.20 -3.27
C ILE A 172 -9.67 0.33 -2.17
N THR A 173 -10.74 -0.41 -2.48
CA THR A 173 -11.36 -1.32 -1.51
C THR A 173 -10.42 -2.45 -1.10
N HIS A 174 -9.63 -2.99 -2.05
CA HIS A 174 -8.61 -3.96 -1.73
C HIS A 174 -7.54 -3.40 -0.78
N ALA A 175 -6.99 -2.21 -1.10
CA ALA A 175 -6.01 -1.54 -0.24
C ALA A 175 -6.56 -1.28 1.16
N ARG A 176 -7.80 -0.77 1.26
CA ARG A 176 -8.50 -0.54 2.54
C ARG A 176 -8.65 -1.83 3.34
N ASN A 177 -9.08 -2.92 2.71
CA ASN A 177 -9.23 -4.22 3.39
C ASN A 177 -7.89 -4.75 3.90
N THR A 178 -6.79 -4.54 3.16
CA THR A 178 -5.46 -4.95 3.63
C THR A 178 -4.96 -4.10 4.80
N ASN A 179 -5.22 -2.79 4.79
CA ASN A 179 -4.90 -1.90 5.91
C ASN A 179 -5.71 -2.28 7.15
N ARG A 180 -7.02 -2.49 7.00
CA ARG A 180 -7.89 -2.94 8.10
C ARG A 180 -7.38 -4.22 8.74
N ARG A 181 -6.97 -5.22 7.95
CA ARG A 181 -6.39 -6.48 8.44
C ARG A 181 -5.09 -6.27 9.20
N ALA A 182 -4.25 -5.32 8.76
CA ALA A 182 -3.03 -4.97 9.49
C ALA A 182 -3.36 -4.31 10.85
N LEU A 183 -4.32 -3.40 10.88
CA LEU A 183 -4.79 -2.73 12.10
C LEU A 183 -5.46 -3.70 13.09
N GLU A 184 -6.24 -4.69 12.60
CA GLU A 184 -6.82 -5.75 13.44
C GLU A 184 -5.76 -6.59 14.17
N ARG A 185 -4.53 -6.59 13.66
CA ARG A 185 -3.41 -7.38 14.16
C ARG A 185 -2.39 -6.52 14.92
N LEU A 186 -2.53 -5.20 14.83
CA LEU A 186 -1.82 -4.23 15.65
C LEU A 186 -2.46 -4.18 17.04
N GLN A 187 -2.13 -5.15 17.89
CA GLN A 187 -2.71 -5.32 19.23
C GLN A 187 -1.97 -4.52 20.32
N CYS A 188 -1.48 -3.33 19.99
CA CYS A 188 -0.76 -2.47 20.94
C CYS A 188 -1.33 -1.06 20.89
N VAL A 189 -1.76 -0.55 22.05
CA VAL A 189 -2.34 0.80 22.17
C VAL A 189 -1.34 1.85 21.73
N ASP A 190 -0.12 1.78 22.23
CA ASP A 190 0.95 2.74 21.89
C ASP A 190 1.28 2.73 20.38
N CYS A 191 1.30 1.53 19.75
CA CYS A 191 1.47 1.48 18.29
C CYS A 191 0.28 2.12 17.55
N CYS A 192 -0.95 1.96 18.05
CA CYS A 192 -2.10 2.62 17.45
C CYS A 192 -2.02 4.14 17.60
N ASP A 193 -1.50 4.63 18.72
CA ASP A 193 -1.34 6.07 18.99
C ASP A 193 -0.27 6.68 18.10
N ASP A 194 0.86 6.01 17.97
CA ASP A 194 1.93 6.40 17.04
C ASP A 194 1.40 6.49 15.60
N VAL A 195 0.63 5.48 15.17
CA VAL A 195 0.04 5.44 13.82
C VAL A 195 -1.05 6.52 13.66
N THR A 196 -1.79 6.84 14.72
CA THR A 196 -2.77 7.94 14.72
C THR A 196 -2.06 9.26 14.49
N GLN A 197 -1.05 9.58 15.29
CA GLN A 197 -0.27 10.81 15.19
C GLN A 197 0.37 10.95 13.80
N TYR A 198 1.01 9.88 13.31
CA TYR A 198 1.58 9.87 11.96
C TYR A 198 0.53 10.12 10.87
N THR A 199 -0.65 9.50 10.99
CA THR A 199 -1.73 9.65 9.99
C THR A 199 -2.34 11.04 10.03
N GLU A 200 -2.46 11.66 11.20
CA GLU A 200 -2.92 13.05 11.37
C GLU A 200 -1.92 14.03 10.77
N GLN A 201 -0.62 13.87 11.05
CA GLN A 201 0.43 14.69 10.44
C GLN A 201 0.40 14.58 8.90
N ARG A 202 0.26 13.37 8.34
CA ARG A 202 0.14 13.21 6.87
C ARG A 202 -1.13 13.83 6.30
N ARG A 203 -2.22 13.87 7.07
CA ARG A 203 -3.44 14.58 6.66
C ARG A 203 -3.18 16.08 6.62
N GLU A 204 -2.56 16.64 7.65
CA GLU A 204 -2.21 18.06 7.71
C GLU A 204 -1.25 18.47 6.60
N GLU A 205 -0.21 17.68 6.33
CA GLU A 205 0.71 17.89 5.21
C GLU A 205 0.01 17.87 3.85
N LEU A 206 -1.00 17.00 3.69
CA LEU A 206 -1.78 16.91 2.46
C LEU A 206 -2.81 18.04 2.32
N GLU A 207 -3.40 18.49 3.43
CA GLU A 207 -4.27 19.67 3.47
C GLU A 207 -3.47 20.96 3.19
N ALA A 208 -2.21 21.01 3.66
CA ALA A 208 -1.29 22.10 3.40
C ALA A 208 -0.65 22.06 2.01
N HIS A 209 -0.66 20.90 1.33
CA HIS A 209 -0.14 20.74 -0.03
C HIS A 209 -0.99 21.54 -1.02
N LYS A 210 -0.53 22.76 -1.30
CA LYS A 210 -1.02 23.58 -2.39
C LYS A 210 -0.48 23.03 -3.71
N LEU A 211 -1.19 23.29 -4.80
CA LEU A 211 -0.69 23.03 -6.16
C LEU A 211 0.76 23.54 -6.26
N PRO A 212 1.69 22.77 -6.87
CA PRO A 212 3.09 23.18 -6.98
C PRO A 212 3.15 24.61 -7.53
N GLN A 213 3.83 25.50 -6.79
CA GLN A 213 3.93 26.90 -7.17
C GLN A 213 4.52 26.96 -8.58
N GLN A 214 3.81 27.66 -9.47
CA GLN A 214 4.25 27.87 -10.83
C GLN A 214 5.64 28.50 -10.84
N GLN A 215 6.56 27.90 -11.58
CA GLN A 215 7.81 28.57 -11.90
C GLN A 215 7.49 29.82 -12.74
N PRO A 216 8.08 30.98 -12.43
CA PRO A 216 7.84 32.21 -13.18
C PRO A 216 8.10 32.00 -14.67
N GLY A 217 7.14 32.38 -15.52
CA GLY A 217 7.27 32.29 -16.98
C GLY A 217 6.75 31.01 -17.65
N MET A 218 6.26 30.02 -16.89
CA MET A 218 5.59 28.85 -17.47
C MET A 218 4.10 29.10 -17.71
N PRO A 219 3.49 28.54 -18.77
CA PRO A 219 2.07 28.68 -19.03
C PRO A 219 1.24 28.06 -17.90
N PRO A 220 -0.01 28.52 -17.70
CA PRO A 220 -0.87 27.99 -16.66
C PRO A 220 -1.05 26.48 -16.81
N LEU A 221 -1.04 25.75 -15.68
CA LEU A 221 -1.31 24.32 -15.69
C LEU A 221 -2.71 24.11 -16.31
N PRO A 222 -2.88 23.15 -17.23
CA PRO A 222 -4.18 22.91 -17.86
C PRO A 222 -5.25 22.63 -16.80
N GLU A 223 -6.44 23.19 -16.96
CA GLU A 223 -7.56 23.02 -16.01
C GLU A 223 -7.91 21.54 -15.75
N SER A 224 -7.68 20.67 -16.74
CA SER A 224 -7.86 19.23 -16.59
C SER A 224 -6.89 18.63 -15.56
N THR A 225 -5.67 19.15 -15.50
CA THR A 225 -4.61 18.68 -14.60
C THR A 225 -4.86 19.18 -13.18
N THR A 226 -5.28 20.44 -13.02
CA THR A 226 -5.62 21.01 -11.71
C THR A 226 -6.84 20.31 -11.11
N ARG A 227 -7.94 20.14 -11.88
CA ARG A 227 -9.12 19.37 -11.44
C ARG A 227 -8.79 17.92 -11.11
N HIS A 228 -7.85 17.31 -11.84
CA HIS A 228 -7.42 15.95 -11.55
C HIS A 228 -6.64 15.87 -10.23
N PHE A 229 -5.71 16.80 -10.01
CA PHE A 229 -4.96 16.91 -8.76
C PHE A 229 -5.91 17.12 -7.57
N GLU A 230 -6.83 18.07 -7.66
CA GLU A 230 -7.81 18.34 -6.60
C GLU A 230 -8.66 17.11 -6.25
N ARG A 231 -9.14 16.38 -7.27
CA ARG A 231 -9.88 15.13 -7.04
C ARG A 231 -9.02 14.06 -6.36
N LEU A 232 -7.77 13.89 -6.77
CA LEU A 232 -6.87 12.92 -6.16
C LEU A 232 -6.55 13.28 -4.71
N SER A 233 -6.26 14.55 -4.43
CA SER A 233 -6.02 15.05 -3.07
C SER A 233 -7.26 14.87 -2.18
N ALA A 234 -8.46 15.18 -2.69
CA ALA A 234 -9.71 14.96 -1.97
C ALA A 234 -9.95 13.47 -1.65
N LEU A 235 -9.68 12.57 -2.60
CA LEU A 235 -9.78 11.13 -2.38
C LEU A 235 -8.75 10.64 -1.35
N GLN A 236 -7.51 11.12 -1.40
CA GLN A 236 -6.47 10.78 -0.43
C GLN A 236 -6.84 11.26 0.98
N LEU A 237 -7.38 12.47 1.13
CA LEU A 237 -7.87 12.99 2.40
C LEU A 237 -9.03 12.15 2.95
N GLN A 238 -9.98 11.77 2.10
CA GLN A 238 -11.08 10.89 2.50
C GLN A 238 -10.57 9.51 2.97
N LEU A 239 -9.55 8.96 2.31
CA LEU A 239 -8.91 7.71 2.72
C LEU A 239 -8.18 7.84 4.05
N LEU A 240 -7.46 8.94 4.28
CA LEU A 240 -6.79 9.20 5.56
C LEU A 240 -7.81 9.34 6.71
N LYS A 241 -8.93 10.05 6.50
CA LYS A 241 -10.02 10.15 7.48
C LYS A 241 -10.60 8.77 7.82
N THR A 242 -10.87 7.97 6.79
CA THR A 242 -11.37 6.61 6.96
C THR A 242 -10.37 5.72 7.72
N ASN A 243 -9.07 5.84 7.42
CA ASN A 243 -8.03 5.12 8.12
C ASN A 243 -7.97 5.51 9.60
N LEU A 244 -8.11 6.80 9.94
CA LEU A 244 -8.15 7.26 11.34
C LEU A 244 -9.29 6.60 12.13
N ASP A 245 -10.47 6.47 11.53
CA ASP A 245 -11.60 5.78 12.18
C ASP A 245 -11.32 4.29 12.39
N GLU A 246 -10.65 3.64 11.43
CA GLU A 246 -10.21 2.24 11.56
C GLU A 246 -9.11 2.07 12.63
N ILE A 247 -8.18 3.02 12.74
CA ILE A 247 -7.14 3.04 13.78
C ILE A 247 -7.78 3.21 15.16
N ARG A 248 -8.74 4.14 15.32
CA ARG A 248 -9.49 4.32 16.57
C ARG A 248 -10.27 3.07 16.96
N ALA A 249 -10.87 2.37 15.99
CA ALA A 249 -11.52 1.09 16.23
C ALA A 249 -10.51 0.00 16.66
N ALA A 250 -9.32 -0.03 16.06
CA ALA A 250 -8.25 -0.95 16.46
C ALA A 250 -7.72 -0.65 17.87
N ARG A 251 -7.49 0.63 18.20
CA ARG A 251 -7.10 1.08 19.54
C ARG A 251 -8.08 0.61 20.60
N ARG A 252 -9.39 0.80 20.37
CA ARG A 252 -10.45 0.30 21.29
C ARG A 252 -10.40 -1.21 21.49
N ARG A 253 -10.07 -1.99 20.45
CA ARG A 253 -9.90 -3.45 20.55
C ARG A 253 -8.61 -3.86 21.27
N ALA A 254 -7.54 -3.08 21.16
CA ALA A 254 -6.29 -3.31 21.86
C ALA A 254 -6.44 -3.10 23.38
N ASN A 255 -7.43 -2.31 23.81
CA ASN A 255 -7.75 -2.00 25.20
C ASN A 255 -6.58 -1.36 25.95
N SER A 256 -5.81 -2.14 26.72
CA SER A 256 -4.59 -1.73 27.43
C SER A 256 -3.36 -2.57 27.06
N ARG A 257 -3.45 -3.40 26.02
CA ARG A 257 -2.35 -4.28 25.63
C ARG A 257 -1.19 -3.47 25.04
N LEU A 258 0.01 -3.83 25.46
CA LEU A 258 1.27 -3.31 24.94
C LEU A 258 2.03 -4.44 24.24
N CYS A 259 2.81 -4.08 23.22
CA CYS A 259 3.81 -4.99 22.69
C CYS A 259 5.06 -5.00 23.58
N ASP A 260 5.90 -6.00 23.42
CA ASP A 260 7.13 -6.16 24.22
C ASP A 260 8.01 -4.91 24.18
N VAL A 261 8.15 -4.28 23.01
CA VAL A 261 8.94 -3.07 22.84
C VAL A 261 8.36 -1.90 23.66
N HIS A 262 7.08 -1.57 23.51
CA HIS A 262 6.46 -0.46 24.24
C HIS A 262 6.32 -0.72 25.73
N ARG A 263 6.10 -1.98 26.14
CA ARG A 263 6.14 -2.37 27.54
C ARG A 263 7.52 -2.11 28.14
N ASN A 264 8.58 -2.62 27.51
CA ASN A 264 9.95 -2.45 27.99
C ASN A 264 10.41 -0.99 27.96
N LEU A 265 9.95 -0.18 26.98
CA LEU A 265 10.25 1.25 26.93
C LEU A 265 9.60 2.03 28.09
N ARG A 266 8.42 1.60 28.56
CA ARG A 266 7.77 2.20 29.73
C ARG A 266 8.41 1.75 31.04
N GLU A 267 8.81 0.49 31.13
CA GLU A 267 9.30 -0.13 32.37
C GLU A 267 10.81 0.10 32.60
N ASN A 268 11.61 0.25 31.53
CA ASN A 268 13.06 0.34 31.61
C ASN A 268 13.63 1.47 30.72
N ALA A 269 14.07 2.55 31.37
CA ALA A 269 14.68 3.70 30.70
C ALA A 269 15.93 3.36 29.87
N GLY A 270 16.64 2.28 30.21
CA GLY A 270 17.82 1.80 29.49
C GLY A 270 17.52 0.83 28.34
N TYR A 271 16.27 0.39 28.16
CA TYR A 271 15.93 -0.63 27.16
C TYR A 271 16.32 -0.22 25.74
N ALA A 272 16.16 1.07 25.39
CA ALA A 272 16.52 1.59 24.08
C ALA A 272 18.00 1.37 23.71
N ALA A 273 18.92 1.34 24.69
CA ALA A 273 20.34 1.09 24.45
C ALA A 273 20.66 -0.39 24.21
N THR A 274 19.79 -1.29 24.67
CA THR A 274 19.95 -2.75 24.56
C THR A 274 19.07 -3.39 23.49
N ALA A 275 18.15 -2.62 22.91
CA ALA A 275 17.22 -3.09 21.90
C ALA A 275 17.96 -3.42 20.61
N LEU A 276 17.63 -4.56 20.01
CA LEU A 276 18.16 -4.95 18.70
C LEU A 276 17.71 -3.99 17.58
N LEU A 277 16.47 -3.50 17.67
CA LEU A 277 15.93 -2.52 16.74
C LEU A 277 16.39 -1.11 17.11
N PRO A 278 16.72 -0.26 16.13
CA PRO A 278 17.07 1.13 16.38
C PRO A 278 15.85 1.89 16.92
N ILE A 279 15.72 1.94 18.23
CA ILE A 279 14.71 2.73 18.92
C ILE A 279 15.13 4.21 18.85
N ARG A 280 14.23 5.06 18.39
CA ARG A 280 14.52 6.49 18.25
C ARG A 280 14.30 7.20 19.58
N SER A 281 14.96 8.36 19.74
CA SER A 281 14.74 9.22 20.90
C SER A 281 13.28 9.68 21.03
N ALA A 282 12.55 9.79 19.92
CA ALA A 282 11.11 10.06 19.92
C ALA A 282 10.30 8.96 20.62
N ASP A 283 10.63 7.68 20.38
CA ASP A 283 9.94 6.55 21.03
C ASP A 283 10.16 6.56 22.54
N VAL A 284 11.38 6.88 22.99
CA VAL A 284 11.73 6.98 24.41
C VAL A 284 10.97 8.13 25.08
N LYS A 285 10.92 9.31 24.44
CA LYS A 285 10.16 10.46 24.94
C LYS A 285 8.67 10.14 25.07
N LEU A 286 8.05 9.61 24.01
CA LEU A 286 6.64 9.24 24.01
C LEU A 286 6.34 8.18 25.08
N ALA A 287 7.19 7.16 25.24
CA ALA A 287 7.03 6.16 26.28
C ALA A 287 7.10 6.77 27.69
N SER A 288 8.03 7.70 27.93
CA SER A 288 8.17 8.39 29.21
C SER A 288 6.96 9.27 29.53
N GLU A 289 6.47 10.06 28.57
CA GLU A 289 5.29 10.93 28.73
C GLU A 289 4.04 10.10 29.05
N ARG A 290 3.88 8.96 28.36
CA ARG A 290 2.77 8.02 28.58
C ARG A 290 2.87 7.28 29.91
N ALA A 291 4.08 6.98 30.38
CA ALA A 291 4.30 6.37 31.70
C ALA A 291 3.95 7.37 32.82
N THR A 292 4.33 8.65 32.66
CA THR A 292 3.99 9.70 33.63
C THR A 292 2.50 10.06 33.62
N GLY A 293 1.86 10.10 32.45
CA GLY A 293 0.42 10.40 32.34
C GLY A 293 -0.48 9.31 32.94
N ALA A 294 -0.05 8.04 32.88
CA ALA A 294 -0.76 6.93 33.52
C ALA A 294 -0.69 6.96 35.07
N LEU A 295 0.32 7.63 35.64
CA LEU A 295 0.47 7.80 37.09
C LEU A 295 -0.32 8.99 37.64
N SER A 296 -0.76 9.92 36.79
CA SER A 296 -1.58 11.07 37.19
C SER A 296 -3.09 10.81 37.13
N GLU A 297 -3.53 9.73 36.48
CA GLU A 297 -4.95 9.35 36.31
C GLU A 297 -5.39 8.17 37.21
N GLY A 298 -4.49 7.62 38.03
CA GLY A 298 -4.75 6.53 38.98
C GLY A 298 -4.74 7.00 40.42
#